data_AF-A0A2E7VBR8-F1
#
_entry.id   AF-A0A2E7VBR8-F1
#
_cell.length_a   1.000
_cell.length_b   1.000
_cell.length_c   1.000
_cell.angle_alpha   90.00
_cell.angle_beta   90.00
_cell.angle_gamma   90.00
#
_symmetry.space_group_name_H-M   'P 1'
#
loop_
_entity.id
_entity.type
_entity.pdbx_description
1 polymer ?
#
loop_
_entity_poly.entity_id
_entity_poly.type
_entity_poly.pdbx_seq_one_letter_code
_entity_poly.pdbx_strand_id
1 'polypeptide(L)'
;PEAALKLADYNGDGVVDLYREYNFGHAYYAAAYDKGGKTSYYNNIQKAFIYGRNVITKADGKKLTDLERGKLRSIARSIESNWQRVIAESIFKYAGSVYKDLDKLNVILEAKGNSDKVFRKYAKHWGELKGFAMALQTGKSNIGEVAVKLNRMIGFGPVLPNGSQVVDVDSNGNFIKDQGQSMGEYMLHMLKIQRLMVKEYGVKARVNDKLASLEGLIKKVGKGDSAEND
;
A
#
# COMPACT_ATOMS: atom_id res chain seq x y z
N PRO A 1 26.68 5.79 6.90
CA PRO A 1 26.82 4.35 7.22
C PRO A 1 26.97 4.11 8.72
N GLU A 2 27.99 4.70 9.36
CA GLU A 2 28.28 4.56 10.79
C GLU A 2 27.19 5.14 11.71
N ALA A 3 26.65 6.32 11.37
CA ALA A 3 25.52 6.92 12.07
C ALA A 3 24.22 6.08 11.98
N ALA A 4 24.05 5.31 10.90
CA ALA A 4 22.89 4.43 10.75
C ALA A 4 23.07 3.13 11.55
N LEU A 5 24.30 2.59 11.59
CA LEU A 5 24.64 1.42 12.40
C LEU A 5 24.40 1.69 13.89
N LYS A 6 24.87 2.84 14.40
CA LYS A 6 24.66 3.24 15.81
C LYS A 6 23.18 3.36 16.22
N LEU A 7 22.27 3.58 15.27
CA LEU A 7 20.83 3.64 15.52
C LEU A 7 20.14 2.27 15.42
N ALA A 8 20.74 1.32 14.69
CA ALA A 8 20.14 0.03 14.36
C ALA A 8 20.71 -1.13 15.19
N ASP A 9 21.97 -1.05 15.59
CA ASP A 9 22.62 -1.95 16.53
C ASP A 9 22.19 -1.56 17.96
N TYR A 10 21.12 -2.20 18.43
CA TYR A 10 20.51 -1.88 19.71
C TYR A 10 21.35 -2.40 20.89
N ASN A 11 22.06 -3.50 20.69
CA ASN A 11 22.84 -4.17 21.73
C ASN A 11 24.31 -3.71 21.81
N GLY A 12 24.82 -3.04 20.76
CA GLY A 12 26.17 -2.46 20.70
C GLY A 12 27.28 -3.45 20.31
N ASP A 13 26.97 -4.58 19.69
CA ASP A 13 27.94 -5.61 19.30
C ASP A 13 28.64 -5.35 17.95
N GLY A 14 28.28 -4.25 17.29
CA GLY A 14 28.86 -3.82 16.01
C GLY A 14 28.17 -4.42 14.79
N VAL A 15 27.12 -5.23 14.94
CA VAL A 15 26.28 -5.74 13.86
C VAL A 15 24.79 -5.48 14.12
N VAL A 16 23.95 -5.64 13.10
CA VAL A 16 22.49 -5.54 13.28
C VAL A 16 21.89 -6.93 13.17
N ASP A 17 21.32 -7.43 14.26
CA ASP A 17 20.59 -8.70 14.26
C ASP A 17 19.21 -8.52 13.63
N LEU A 18 19.04 -9.04 12.41
CA LEU A 18 17.77 -8.96 11.68
C LEU A 18 16.60 -9.68 12.37
N TYR A 19 16.86 -10.56 13.34
CA TYR A 19 15.84 -11.26 14.11
C TYR A 19 15.42 -10.49 15.36
N ARG A 20 16.31 -9.68 15.95
CA ARG A 20 16.08 -9.03 17.25
C ARG A 20 15.96 -7.52 17.17
N GLU A 21 16.65 -6.90 16.23
CA GLU A 21 16.87 -5.45 16.19
C GLU A 21 16.25 -4.81 14.94
N TYR A 22 15.88 -5.62 13.95
CA TYR A 22 15.26 -5.13 12.72
C TYR A 22 13.73 -5.31 12.70
N ASN A 23 13.02 -4.24 12.37
CA ASN A 23 11.59 -4.27 12.14
C ASN A 23 11.27 -4.19 10.64
N PHE A 24 10.74 -5.27 10.08
CA PHE A 24 10.42 -5.34 8.66
C PHE A 24 9.26 -4.41 8.27
N GLY A 25 9.26 -3.94 7.03
CA GLY A 25 8.42 -2.82 6.57
C GLY A 25 6.93 -2.91 6.97
N HIS A 26 6.27 -4.04 6.74
CA HIS A 26 4.85 -4.21 7.06
C HIS A 26 4.53 -4.05 8.55
N ALA A 27 5.44 -4.48 9.44
CA ALA A 27 5.26 -4.33 10.87
C ALA A 27 5.38 -2.86 11.30
N TYR A 28 6.26 -2.08 10.65
CA TYR A 28 6.30 -0.62 10.84
C TYR A 28 4.99 0.05 10.43
N TYR A 29 4.42 -0.32 9.27
CA TYR A 29 3.13 0.21 8.83
C TYR A 29 1.99 -0.17 9.77
N ALA A 30 1.93 -1.43 10.22
CA ALA A 30 0.95 -1.89 11.18
C ALA A 30 0.98 -1.05 12.47
N ALA A 31 2.20 -0.81 13.01
CA ALA A 31 2.37 0.00 14.20
C ALA A 31 1.98 1.47 13.97
N ALA A 32 2.30 2.02 12.79
CA ALA A 32 1.93 3.38 12.43
C ALA A 32 0.40 3.57 12.31
N TYR A 33 -0.33 2.57 11.81
CA TYR A 33 -1.79 2.60 11.76
C TYR A 33 -2.40 2.49 13.16
N ASP A 34 -1.86 1.60 13.99
CA ASP A 34 -2.32 1.42 15.37
C ASP A 34 -2.10 2.67 16.22
N LYS A 35 -1.00 3.41 15.99
CA LYS A 35 -0.73 4.70 16.64
C LYS A 35 -1.86 5.72 16.45
N GLY A 36 -2.63 5.60 15.37
CA GLY A 36 -3.80 6.45 15.11
C GLY A 36 -5.03 6.11 15.95
N GLY A 37 -4.99 5.06 16.78
CA GLY A 37 -6.06 4.68 17.71
C GLY A 37 -7.28 4.01 17.08
N LYS A 38 -7.29 3.79 15.77
CA LYS A 38 -8.43 3.21 15.02
C LYS A 38 -8.27 1.71 14.71
N THR A 39 -7.07 1.18 14.92
CA THR A 39 -6.70 -0.19 14.57
C THR A 39 -5.86 -0.82 15.67
N SER A 40 -5.70 -2.13 15.61
CA SER A 40 -4.84 -2.91 16.51
C SER A 40 -4.06 -3.99 15.75
N TYR A 41 -3.76 -3.76 14.47
CA TYR A 41 -3.14 -4.73 13.57
C TYR A 41 -1.79 -5.24 14.09
N TYR A 42 -0.88 -4.34 14.45
CA TYR A 42 0.44 -4.72 14.96
C TYR A 42 0.31 -5.54 16.23
N ASN A 43 -0.49 -5.04 17.18
CA ASN A 43 -0.71 -5.72 18.45
C ASN A 43 -1.36 -7.10 18.27
N ASN A 44 -2.34 -7.22 17.37
CA ASN A 44 -3.01 -8.49 17.09
C ASN A 44 -2.06 -9.50 16.43
N ILE A 45 -1.26 -9.05 15.45
CA ILE A 45 -0.26 -9.89 14.77
C ILE A 45 0.79 -10.38 15.77
N GLN A 46 1.36 -9.48 16.58
CA GLN A 46 2.38 -9.85 17.57
C GLN A 46 1.84 -10.82 18.62
N LYS A 47 0.67 -10.55 19.18
CA LYS A 47 0.01 -11.47 20.11
C LYS A 47 -0.23 -12.83 19.48
N ALA A 48 -0.68 -12.87 18.23
CA ALA A 48 -0.90 -14.10 17.50
C ALA A 48 0.40 -14.91 17.30
N PHE A 49 1.52 -14.27 16.92
CA PHE A 49 2.82 -14.94 16.83
C PHE A 49 3.27 -15.52 18.18
N ILE A 50 3.13 -14.75 19.27
CA ILE A 50 3.49 -15.19 20.63
C ILE A 50 2.63 -16.40 21.04
N TYR A 51 1.31 -16.33 20.84
CA TYR A 51 0.41 -17.44 21.17
C TYR A 51 0.68 -18.68 20.32
N GLY A 52 0.94 -18.52 19.02
CA GLY A 52 1.30 -19.61 18.13
C GLY A 52 2.58 -20.31 18.58
N ARG A 53 3.62 -19.54 18.94
CA ARG A 53 4.86 -20.07 19.49
C ARG A 53 4.61 -20.84 20.78
N ASN A 54 3.80 -20.30 21.69
CA ASN A 54 3.45 -20.95 22.96
C ASN A 54 2.77 -22.31 22.74
N VAL A 55 1.85 -22.42 21.76
CA VAL A 55 1.24 -23.72 21.40
C VAL A 55 2.29 -24.73 20.96
N ILE A 56 3.25 -24.31 20.12
CA ILE A 56 4.32 -25.19 19.63
C ILE A 56 5.26 -25.59 20.77
N THR A 57 5.70 -24.64 21.61
CA THR A 57 6.66 -24.92 22.68
C THR A 57 6.06 -25.78 23.79
N LYS A 58 4.77 -25.63 24.10
CA LYS A 58 4.08 -26.47 25.10
C LYS A 58 3.97 -27.94 24.72
N ALA A 59 4.07 -28.26 23.42
CA ALA A 59 4.08 -29.64 22.97
C ALA A 59 5.38 -30.37 23.36
N ASP A 60 6.45 -29.63 23.68
CA ASP A 60 7.71 -30.17 24.20
C ASP A 60 8.27 -31.32 23.36
N GLY A 61 8.38 -31.09 22.05
CA GLY A 61 8.85 -32.08 21.07
C GLY A 61 7.84 -33.18 20.71
N LYS A 62 6.68 -33.24 21.37
CA LYS A 62 5.60 -34.19 21.01
C LYS A 62 4.85 -33.73 19.77
N LYS A 63 4.20 -34.69 19.11
CA LYS A 63 3.27 -34.40 18.01
C LYS A 63 2.08 -33.58 18.54
N LEU A 64 1.75 -32.50 17.83
CA LEU A 64 0.56 -31.71 18.11
C LEU A 64 -0.71 -32.53 17.87
N THR A 65 -1.63 -32.46 18.83
CA THR A 65 -2.99 -32.98 18.69
C THR A 65 -3.75 -32.24 17.58
N ASP A 66 -4.83 -32.84 17.09
CA ASP A 66 -5.68 -32.24 16.06
C ASP A 66 -6.26 -30.89 16.52
N LEU A 67 -6.58 -30.78 17.82
CA LEU A 67 -7.04 -29.54 18.44
C LEU A 67 -5.95 -28.45 18.41
N GLU A 68 -4.71 -28.78 18.75
CA GLU A 68 -3.60 -27.82 18.73
C GLU A 68 -3.25 -27.38 17.31
N ARG A 69 -3.26 -28.32 16.34
CA ARG A 69 -3.10 -27.97 14.92
C ARG A 69 -4.23 -27.05 14.44
N GLY A 70 -5.46 -27.32 14.86
CA GLY A 70 -6.62 -26.45 14.60
C GLY A 70 -6.42 -25.03 15.16
N LYS A 71 -5.93 -24.92 16.41
CA LYS A 71 -5.58 -23.64 17.04
C LYS A 71 -4.51 -22.88 16.26
N LEU A 72 -3.42 -23.55 15.87
CA LEU A 72 -2.36 -22.93 15.06
C LEU A 72 -2.88 -22.39 13.73
N ARG A 73 -3.72 -23.16 13.02
CA ARG A 73 -4.34 -22.71 11.78
C ARG A 73 -5.25 -21.50 11.99
N SER A 74 -5.95 -21.42 13.13
CA SER A 74 -6.77 -20.25 13.48
C SER A 74 -5.92 -19.01 13.77
N ILE A 75 -4.82 -19.19 14.51
CA ILE A 75 -3.86 -18.11 14.81
C ILE A 75 -3.22 -17.60 13.51
N ALA A 76 -2.78 -18.49 12.63
CA ALA A 76 -2.22 -18.14 11.33
C ALA A 76 -3.21 -17.33 10.49
N ARG A 77 -4.49 -17.74 10.43
CA ARG A 77 -5.53 -16.96 9.74
C ARG A 77 -5.73 -15.56 10.32
N SER A 78 -5.59 -15.39 11.63
CA SER A 78 -5.64 -14.06 12.26
C SER A 78 -4.48 -13.17 11.81
N ILE A 79 -3.27 -13.73 11.74
CA ILE A 79 -2.09 -13.02 11.23
C ILE A 79 -2.31 -12.63 9.77
N GLU A 80 -2.70 -13.59 8.92
CA GLU A 80 -2.98 -13.39 7.49
C GLU A 80 -3.99 -12.25 7.28
N SER A 81 -5.11 -12.26 8.02
CA SER A 81 -6.16 -11.24 7.89
C SER A 81 -5.72 -9.84 8.33
N ASN A 82 -5.00 -9.72 9.45
CA ASN A 82 -4.49 -8.42 9.88
C ASN A 82 -3.41 -7.89 8.93
N TRP A 83 -2.52 -8.77 8.44
CA TRP A 83 -1.49 -8.40 7.48
C TRP A 83 -2.09 -7.87 6.16
N GLN A 84 -3.10 -8.56 5.64
CA GLN A 84 -3.81 -8.12 4.43
C GLN A 84 -4.43 -6.73 4.61
N ARG A 85 -5.03 -6.45 5.77
CA ARG A 85 -5.58 -5.13 6.09
C ARG A 85 -4.50 -4.05 6.17
N VAL A 86 -3.33 -4.34 6.73
CA VAL A 86 -2.20 -3.40 6.75
C VAL A 86 -1.77 -3.02 5.33
N ILE A 87 -1.71 -3.99 4.41
CA ILE A 87 -1.40 -3.71 3.00
C ILE A 87 -2.48 -2.82 2.37
N ALA A 88 -3.76 -3.14 2.59
CA ALA A 88 -4.88 -2.34 2.07
C ALA A 88 -4.88 -0.90 2.60
N GLU A 89 -4.54 -0.69 3.87
CA GLU A 89 -4.36 0.64 4.48
C GLU A 89 -3.21 1.42 3.82
N SER A 90 -2.12 0.72 3.46
CA SER A 90 -1.01 1.33 2.73
C SER A 90 -1.39 1.74 1.30
N ILE A 91 -2.15 0.90 0.59
CA ILE A 91 -2.71 1.27 -0.73
C ILE A 91 -3.59 2.51 -0.59
N PHE A 92 -4.50 2.53 0.39
CA PHE A 92 -5.36 3.68 0.68
C PHE A 92 -4.53 4.95 0.95
N LYS A 93 -3.53 4.84 1.82
CA LYS A 93 -2.63 5.94 2.20
C LYS A 93 -1.90 6.51 1.00
N TYR A 94 -1.32 5.65 0.15
CA TYR A 94 -0.49 6.10 -0.95
C TYR A 94 -1.30 6.59 -2.15
N ALA A 95 -2.51 6.07 -2.39
CA ALA A 95 -3.44 6.69 -3.33
C ALA A 95 -3.75 8.14 -2.92
N GLY A 96 -4.03 8.38 -1.64
CA GLY A 96 -4.22 9.73 -1.09
C GLY A 96 -2.97 10.61 -1.16
N SER A 97 -1.78 10.03 -0.97
CA SER A 97 -0.51 10.74 -1.16
C SER A 97 -0.29 11.16 -2.61
N VAL A 98 -0.52 10.25 -3.56
CA VAL A 98 -0.41 10.52 -5.00
C VAL A 98 -1.37 11.62 -5.41
N TYR A 99 -2.63 11.56 -4.97
CA TYR A 99 -3.60 12.63 -5.19
C TYR A 99 -3.06 13.99 -4.75
N LYS A 100 -2.51 14.08 -3.53
CA LYS A 100 -1.96 15.32 -2.98
C LYS A 100 -0.76 15.85 -3.76
N ASP A 101 0.07 14.96 -4.28
CA ASP A 101 1.25 15.37 -5.05
C ASP A 101 0.86 15.83 -6.46
N LEU A 102 -0.12 15.17 -7.10
CA LEU A 102 -0.67 15.59 -8.39
C LEU A 102 -1.38 16.94 -8.30
N ASP A 103 -2.16 17.17 -7.24
CA ASP A 103 -2.80 18.46 -6.98
C ASP A 103 -1.76 19.60 -6.91
N LYS A 104 -0.66 19.37 -6.20
CA LYS A 104 0.47 20.32 -6.13
C LYS A 104 1.23 20.45 -7.44
N LEU A 105 1.40 19.35 -8.16
CA LEU A 105 2.09 19.32 -9.43
C LEU A 105 1.35 20.17 -10.46
N ASN A 106 0.02 20.04 -10.54
CA ASN A 106 -0.84 20.87 -11.40
C ASN A 106 -0.63 22.36 -11.13
N VAL A 107 -0.69 22.78 -9.86
CA VAL A 107 -0.50 24.19 -9.48
C VAL A 107 0.87 24.73 -9.93
N ILE A 108 1.94 23.95 -9.74
CA ILE A 108 3.29 24.38 -10.13
C ILE A 108 3.45 24.44 -11.65
N LEU A 109 2.89 23.47 -12.38
CA LEU A 109 2.95 23.43 -13.84
C LEU A 109 2.15 24.60 -14.46
N GLU A 110 0.96 24.90 -13.93
CA GLU A 110 0.16 26.07 -14.35
C GLU A 110 0.91 27.39 -14.11
N ALA A 111 1.62 27.49 -12.98
CA ALA A 111 2.46 28.64 -12.65
C ALA A 111 3.81 28.66 -13.41
N LYS A 112 4.07 27.70 -14.31
CA LYS A 112 5.36 27.51 -15.01
C LYS A 112 6.57 27.46 -14.06
N GLY A 113 6.38 26.93 -12.85
CA GLY A 113 7.42 26.81 -11.84
C GLY A 113 8.28 25.55 -11.99
N ASN A 114 9.34 25.44 -11.18
CA ASN A 114 10.14 24.22 -11.11
C ASN A 114 9.37 23.11 -10.37
N SER A 115 9.06 22.02 -11.09
CA SER A 115 8.30 20.88 -10.57
C SER A 115 9.14 19.71 -10.05
N ASP A 116 10.47 19.74 -10.17
CA ASP A 116 11.37 18.59 -9.93
C ASP A 116 11.16 17.95 -8.56
N LYS A 117 11.07 18.78 -7.51
CA LYS A 117 10.91 18.31 -6.13
C LYS A 117 9.55 17.64 -5.90
N VAL A 118 8.49 18.20 -6.50
CA VAL A 118 7.13 17.66 -6.37
C VAL A 118 6.98 16.41 -7.23
N PHE A 119 7.53 16.40 -8.44
CA PHE A 119 7.56 15.23 -9.31
C PHE A 119 8.31 14.06 -8.66
N ARG A 120 9.49 14.29 -8.06
CA ARG A 120 10.23 13.25 -7.32
C ARG A 120 9.40 12.64 -6.20
N LYS A 121 8.63 13.46 -5.48
CA LYS A 121 7.76 13.00 -4.41
C LYS A 121 6.56 12.20 -4.94
N TYR A 122 5.94 12.68 -6.01
CA TYR A 122 4.89 11.96 -6.74
C TYR A 122 5.39 10.59 -7.20
N ALA A 123 6.53 10.52 -7.89
CA ALA A 123 7.12 9.27 -8.36
C ALA A 123 7.40 8.30 -7.20
N LYS A 124 7.94 8.80 -6.08
CA LYS A 124 8.14 8.00 -4.86
C LYS A 124 6.82 7.41 -4.36
N HIS A 125 5.79 8.23 -4.17
CA HIS A 125 4.51 7.75 -3.63
C HIS A 125 3.75 6.85 -4.61
N TRP A 126 3.88 7.07 -5.91
CA TRP A 126 3.37 6.15 -6.93
C TRP A 126 4.06 4.78 -6.84
N GLY A 127 5.39 4.76 -6.69
CA GLY A 127 6.15 3.52 -6.51
C GLY A 127 5.72 2.75 -5.25
N GLU A 128 5.51 3.44 -4.13
CA GLU A 128 4.96 2.85 -2.90
C GLU A 128 3.54 2.29 -3.15
N LEU A 129 2.65 3.07 -3.78
CA LEU A 129 1.30 2.62 -4.13
C LEU A 129 1.32 1.33 -4.97
N LYS A 130 2.12 1.31 -6.04
CA LYS A 130 2.26 0.15 -6.93
C LYS A 130 2.84 -1.06 -6.18
N GLY A 131 3.87 -0.84 -5.35
CA GLY A 131 4.49 -1.89 -4.55
C GLY A 131 3.50 -2.55 -3.58
N PHE A 132 2.72 -1.76 -2.84
CA PHE A 132 1.69 -2.32 -1.95
C PHE A 132 0.55 -3.00 -2.72
N ALA A 133 0.13 -2.44 -3.86
CA ALA A 133 -0.87 -3.08 -4.71
C ALA A 133 -0.40 -4.44 -5.24
N MET A 134 0.88 -4.56 -5.62
CA MET A 134 1.46 -5.85 -6.03
C MET A 134 1.58 -6.82 -4.84
N ALA A 135 2.03 -6.34 -3.68
CA ALA A 135 2.12 -7.18 -2.47
C ALA A 135 0.76 -7.76 -2.05
N LEU A 136 -0.34 -7.01 -2.24
CA LEU A 136 -1.69 -7.51 -1.98
C LEU A 136 -2.09 -8.64 -2.93
N GLN A 137 -1.65 -8.54 -4.19
CA GLN A 137 -1.97 -9.50 -5.26
C GLN A 137 -1.18 -10.80 -5.14
N THR A 138 0.03 -10.76 -4.57
CA THR A 138 0.87 -11.95 -4.33
C THR A 138 0.51 -12.69 -3.04
N GLY A 139 -0.64 -12.37 -2.45
CA GLY A 139 -1.15 -13.06 -1.27
C GLY A 139 -1.62 -14.49 -1.57
N LYS A 140 -1.93 -15.24 -0.51
CA LYS A 140 -2.42 -16.63 -0.58
C LYS A 140 -3.71 -16.80 -1.38
N SER A 141 -4.59 -15.81 -1.34
CA SER A 141 -5.89 -15.85 -2.00
C SER A 141 -5.88 -14.95 -3.23
N ASN A 142 -6.48 -15.44 -4.32
CA ASN A 142 -6.75 -14.61 -5.48
C ASN A 142 -7.79 -13.53 -5.12
N ILE A 143 -7.40 -12.25 -5.24
CA ILE A 143 -8.27 -11.10 -4.94
C ILE A 143 -9.15 -10.69 -6.15
N GLY A 144 -9.06 -11.43 -7.26
CA GLY A 144 -9.96 -11.36 -8.41
C GLY A 144 -10.08 -9.95 -9.00
N GLU A 145 -11.33 -9.48 -9.07
CA GLU A 145 -11.69 -8.16 -9.62
C GLU A 145 -10.93 -7.00 -8.97
N VAL A 146 -10.59 -7.10 -7.68
CA VAL A 146 -9.84 -6.07 -6.96
C VAL A 146 -8.45 -5.87 -7.59
N ALA A 147 -7.77 -6.95 -7.98
CA ALA A 147 -6.46 -6.88 -8.63
C ALA A 147 -6.56 -6.17 -9.99
N VAL A 148 -7.56 -6.57 -10.79
CA VAL A 148 -7.81 -5.98 -12.13
C VAL A 148 -8.05 -4.48 -12.00
N LYS A 149 -8.94 -4.07 -11.08
CA LYS A 149 -9.26 -2.67 -10.82
C LYS A 149 -8.05 -1.87 -10.33
N LEU A 150 -7.27 -2.40 -9.39
CA LEU A 150 -6.05 -1.75 -8.92
C LEU A 150 -5.04 -1.56 -10.06
N ASN A 151 -4.77 -2.60 -10.85
CA ASN A 151 -3.80 -2.52 -11.93
C ASN A 151 -4.23 -1.54 -13.03
N ARG A 152 -5.51 -1.54 -13.42
CA ARG A 152 -6.06 -0.60 -14.40
C ARG A 152 -5.98 0.85 -13.91
N MET A 153 -6.36 1.10 -12.65
CA MET A 153 -6.38 2.47 -12.11
C MET A 153 -4.98 3.03 -11.79
N ILE A 154 -4.02 2.19 -11.39
CA ILE A 154 -2.64 2.61 -11.07
C ILE A 154 -1.76 2.68 -12.34
N GLY A 155 -2.03 1.82 -13.32
CA GLY A 155 -1.22 1.70 -14.54
C GLY A 155 0.14 1.00 -14.32
N PHE A 156 0.93 0.96 -15.39
CA PHE A 156 2.30 0.42 -15.40
C PHE A 156 3.36 1.47 -15.09
N GLY A 157 3.02 2.75 -15.21
CA GLY A 157 3.86 3.88 -14.81
C GLY A 157 3.02 5.02 -14.25
N PRO A 158 3.63 6.03 -13.60
CA PRO A 158 2.93 7.27 -13.27
C PRO A 158 2.57 8.04 -14.55
N VAL A 159 1.48 8.80 -14.53
CA VAL A 159 1.16 9.79 -15.58
C VAL A 159 2.15 10.94 -15.48
N LEU A 160 2.88 11.22 -16.55
CA LEU A 160 3.92 12.23 -16.60
C LEU A 160 3.34 13.64 -16.86
N PRO A 161 4.09 14.73 -16.56
CA PRO A 161 3.69 16.11 -16.85
C PRO A 161 3.27 16.38 -18.29
N ASN A 162 3.84 15.66 -19.24
CA ASN A 162 3.51 15.76 -20.66
C ASN A 162 2.30 14.89 -21.06
N GLY A 163 1.58 14.29 -20.11
CA GLY A 163 0.42 13.44 -20.34
C GLY A 163 0.75 11.99 -20.74
N SER A 164 2.02 11.65 -20.99
CA SER A 164 2.39 10.27 -21.35
C SER A 164 2.42 9.34 -20.13
N GLN A 165 2.24 8.05 -20.37
CA GLN A 165 2.32 6.99 -19.35
C GLN A 165 2.93 5.73 -19.98
N VAL A 166 3.58 4.90 -19.16
CA VAL A 166 3.91 3.54 -19.59
C VAL A 166 2.60 2.74 -19.64
N VAL A 167 2.27 2.21 -20.82
CA VAL A 167 1.04 1.47 -21.08
C VAL A 167 1.27 -0.03 -21.24
N ASP A 168 2.48 -0.44 -21.62
CA ASP A 168 2.82 -1.85 -21.83
C ASP A 168 4.34 -2.09 -21.78
N VAL A 169 4.74 -3.37 -21.88
CA VAL A 169 6.11 -3.83 -22.06
C VAL A 169 6.17 -4.71 -23.31
N ASP A 170 7.06 -4.40 -24.24
CA ASP A 170 7.21 -5.20 -25.47
C ASP A 170 7.87 -6.57 -25.20
N SER A 171 7.94 -7.42 -26.24
CA SER A 171 8.55 -8.75 -26.14
C SER A 171 10.05 -8.73 -25.79
N ASN A 172 10.71 -7.58 -25.91
CA ASN A 172 12.13 -7.39 -25.59
C ASN A 172 12.34 -6.80 -24.18
N GLY A 173 11.26 -6.53 -23.44
CA GLY A 173 11.31 -5.91 -22.12
C GLY A 173 11.39 -4.39 -22.13
N ASN A 174 11.20 -3.72 -23.28
CA ASN A 174 11.19 -2.27 -23.33
C ASN A 174 9.83 -1.71 -22.90
N PHE A 175 9.84 -0.60 -22.18
CA PHE A 175 8.62 0.11 -21.83
C PHE A 175 8.02 0.80 -23.05
N ILE A 176 6.77 0.48 -23.36
CA ILE A 176 5.95 1.19 -24.34
C ILE A 176 5.28 2.36 -23.62
N LYS A 177 5.50 3.58 -24.13
CA LYS A 177 4.85 4.80 -23.65
C LYS A 177 3.86 5.29 -24.68
N ASP A 178 2.68 5.66 -24.23
CA ASP A 178 1.64 6.28 -25.06
C ASP A 178 0.96 7.41 -24.29
N GLN A 179 -0.02 8.06 -24.91
CA GLN A 179 -0.88 9.04 -24.28
C GLN A 179 -1.62 8.39 -23.11
N GLY A 180 -1.31 8.87 -21.91
CA GLY A 180 -2.04 8.52 -20.71
C GLY A 180 -3.33 9.33 -20.59
N GLN A 181 -4.13 8.93 -19.62
CA GLN A 181 -5.26 9.70 -19.10
C GLN A 181 -4.81 11.07 -18.56
N SER A 182 -5.71 12.03 -18.54
CA SER A 182 -5.42 13.36 -17.98
C SER A 182 -5.06 13.26 -16.49
N MET A 183 -4.30 14.22 -15.97
CA MET A 183 -4.00 14.25 -14.54
C MET A 183 -5.26 14.32 -13.67
N GLY A 184 -6.33 14.98 -14.14
CA GLY A 184 -7.61 15.05 -13.45
C GLY A 184 -8.30 13.68 -13.33
N GLU A 185 -8.35 12.92 -14.43
CA GLU A 185 -8.86 11.54 -14.43
C GLU A 185 -8.00 10.63 -13.55
N TYR A 186 -6.69 10.78 -13.61
CA TYR A 186 -5.79 9.98 -12.78
C TYR A 186 -5.93 10.29 -11.28
N MET A 187 -6.20 11.55 -10.92
CA MET A 187 -6.57 11.92 -9.55
C MET A 187 -7.91 11.27 -9.14
N LEU A 188 -8.88 11.17 -10.04
CA LEU A 188 -10.14 10.48 -9.78
C LEU A 188 -9.91 8.98 -9.51
N HIS A 189 -9.00 8.35 -10.26
CA HIS A 189 -8.59 6.96 -10.00
C HIS A 189 -8.02 6.77 -8.59
N MET A 190 -7.22 7.72 -8.08
CA MET A 190 -6.72 7.62 -6.70
C MET A 190 -7.85 7.61 -5.67
N LEU A 191 -8.90 8.40 -5.89
CA LEU A 191 -10.07 8.41 -5.02
C LEU A 191 -10.90 7.13 -5.16
N LYS A 192 -11.06 6.61 -6.38
CA LYS A 192 -11.70 5.30 -6.64
C LYS A 192 -10.92 4.17 -5.94
N ILE A 193 -9.58 4.18 -5.95
CA ILE A 193 -8.73 3.23 -5.22
C ILE A 193 -8.98 3.34 -3.70
N GLN A 194 -9.01 4.54 -3.14
CA GLN A 194 -9.32 4.73 -1.72
C GLN A 194 -10.70 4.15 -1.36
N ARG A 195 -11.70 4.40 -2.20
CA ARG A 195 -13.07 3.87 -2.02
C ARG A 195 -13.08 2.35 -2.10
N LEU A 196 -12.35 1.77 -3.06
CA LEU A 196 -12.22 0.32 -3.23
C LEU A 196 -11.60 -0.32 -1.98
N MET A 197 -10.52 0.24 -1.43
CA MET A 197 -9.89 -0.31 -0.22
C MET A 197 -10.80 -0.24 1.00
N VAL A 198 -11.59 0.83 1.15
CA VAL A 198 -12.61 0.91 2.20
C VAL A 198 -13.70 -0.14 2.00
N LYS A 199 -14.21 -0.28 0.77
CA LYS A 199 -15.32 -1.21 0.46
C LYS A 199 -14.92 -2.67 0.67
N GLU A 200 -13.77 -3.08 0.13
CA GLU A 200 -13.39 -4.51 0.06
C GLU A 200 -12.62 -4.99 1.30
N TYR A 201 -11.90 -4.10 2.00
CA TYR A 201 -11.06 -4.47 3.14
C TYR A 201 -11.43 -3.78 4.46
N GLY A 202 -12.38 -2.83 4.43
CA GLY A 202 -12.84 -2.16 5.64
C GLY A 202 -11.76 -1.29 6.30
N VAL A 203 -10.90 -0.64 5.50
CA VAL A 203 -9.85 0.29 5.96
C VAL A 203 -10.38 1.28 7.00
N LYS A 204 -9.73 1.31 8.17
CA LYS A 204 -10.12 2.06 9.37
C LYS A 204 -9.15 3.19 9.71
N ALA A 205 -7.84 3.01 9.54
CA ALA A 205 -6.88 4.06 9.89
C ALA A 205 -7.05 5.27 8.96
N ARG A 206 -7.24 5.00 7.65
CA ARG A 206 -7.58 6.01 6.63
C ARG A 206 -6.61 7.20 6.59
N VAL A 207 -5.32 6.91 6.70
CA VAL A 207 -4.27 7.94 6.59
C VAL A 207 -4.33 8.56 5.19
N ASN A 208 -4.21 9.90 5.08
CA ASN A 208 -4.35 10.65 3.83
C ASN A 208 -5.70 10.46 3.12
N ASP A 209 -6.81 10.31 3.85
CA ASP A 209 -8.15 10.26 3.26
C ASP A 209 -8.44 11.50 2.38
N LYS A 210 -8.85 11.24 1.13
CA LYS A 210 -9.28 12.26 0.16
C LYS A 210 -10.66 11.99 -0.43
N LEU A 211 -11.42 11.05 0.14
CA LEU A 211 -12.74 10.69 -0.38
C LEU A 211 -13.75 11.84 -0.37
N ALA A 212 -13.60 12.81 0.53
CA ALA A 212 -14.42 14.03 0.52
C ALA A 212 -14.26 14.87 -0.77
N SER A 213 -13.16 14.70 -1.51
CA SER A 213 -12.92 15.38 -2.79
C SER A 213 -13.56 14.67 -4.00
N LEU A 214 -14.16 13.48 -3.80
CA LEU A 214 -14.63 12.64 -4.89
C LEU A 214 -15.72 13.30 -5.73
N GLU A 215 -16.79 13.79 -5.11
CA GLU A 215 -17.90 14.40 -5.85
C GLU A 215 -17.48 15.66 -6.63
N GLY A 216 -16.66 16.51 -6.00
CA GLY A 216 -16.12 17.70 -6.64
C GLY A 216 -15.25 17.37 -7.84
N LEU A 217 -14.42 16.34 -7.72
CA LEU A 217 -13.56 15.91 -8.82
C LEU A 217 -14.34 15.22 -9.93
N ILE A 218 -15.34 14.39 -9.61
CA ILE A 218 -16.25 13.80 -10.62
C ILE A 218 -16.93 14.91 -11.42
N LYS A 219 -17.43 15.97 -10.78
CA LYS A 219 -18.05 17.09 -11.50
C LYS A 219 -17.06 17.85 -12.39
N LYS A 220 -15.79 17.96 -11.97
CA LYS A 220 -14.72 18.61 -12.74
C LYS A 220 -14.29 17.78 -13.94
N VAL A 221 -14.21 16.46 -13.79
CA VAL A 221 -13.73 15.51 -14.81
C VAL A 221 -14.86 15.04 -15.74
N GLY A 222 -16.07 14.80 -15.22
CA GLY A 222 -17.26 14.30 -15.92
C GLY A 222 -17.89 15.26 -16.94
N LYS A 223 -17.15 16.29 -17.36
CA LYS A 223 -17.39 16.97 -18.65
C LYS A 223 -16.70 16.24 -19.83
N GLY A 224 -16.02 15.11 -19.58
CA GLY A 224 -15.49 14.18 -20.59
C GLY A 224 -16.07 12.77 -20.42
N ASP A 225 -16.37 12.12 -21.54
CA ASP A 225 -17.25 10.94 -21.73
C ASP A 225 -16.86 9.60 -21.05
N SER A 226 -15.93 9.59 -20.08
CA SER A 226 -15.39 8.32 -19.53
C SER A 226 -15.78 8.03 -18.07
N ALA A 227 -16.81 8.70 -17.53
CA ALA A 227 -17.16 8.58 -16.11
C ALA A 227 -17.87 7.26 -15.72
N GLU A 228 -18.47 6.53 -16.66
CA GLU A 228 -19.46 5.49 -16.34
C GLU A 228 -19.03 4.02 -16.59
N ASN A 229 -17.91 3.75 -17.26
CA ASN A 229 -17.52 2.37 -17.60
C ASN A 229 -16.24 1.92 -16.89
N ASP A 230 -16.29 1.77 -15.56
CA ASP A 230 -15.28 1.08 -14.71
C ASP A 230 -15.86 0.42 -13.44
#